data_AF-A0A1W1HD52-F1
#
_entry.id   AF-A0A1W1HD52-F1
#
_cell.length_a   1.000
_cell.length_b   1.000
_cell.length_c   1.000
_cell.angle_alpha   90.00
_cell.angle_beta   90.00
_cell.angle_gamma   90.00
#
_symmetry.space_group_name_H-M   'P 1'
#
loop_
_entity.id
_entity.type
_entity.pdbx_description
1 polymer ?
#
loop_
_entity_poly.entity_id
_entity_poly.type
_entity_poly.pdbx_seq_one_letter_code
_entity_poly.pdbx_strand_id
1 'polypeptide(L)'
;MTFSNGINTGVYIMPGNSENGMLEDLCLSTVVDSPVLTCVNQYISCLRENLENNSFPRNEAKAKMHTFLAGMCKFVPSLGIAAKKSYFNFESDILNDIKQFLKELTK
;
A
#
# COMPACT_ATOMS: atom_id res chain seq x y z
N MET A 1 -28.82 -7.02 11.16
CA MET A 1 -28.97 -7.63 12.50
C MET A 1 -28.26 -6.73 13.49
N THR A 2 -29.00 -6.13 14.40
CA THR A 2 -28.50 -5.18 15.40
C THR A 2 -28.01 -5.95 16.63
N PHE A 3 -26.73 -5.79 16.97
CA PHE A 3 -26.17 -6.34 18.21
C PHE A 3 -26.25 -5.28 19.31
N SER A 4 -27.03 -5.59 20.34
CA SER A 4 -27.27 -4.76 21.51
C SER A 4 -26.15 -4.90 22.56
N ASN A 5 -25.12 -4.06 22.46
CA ASN A 5 -24.27 -3.47 23.54
C ASN A 5 -22.96 -2.89 22.97
N GLY A 6 -22.97 -1.61 22.59
CA GLY A 6 -21.82 -0.69 22.66
C GLY A 6 -20.54 -0.97 21.87
N ILE A 7 -20.53 -1.87 20.89
CA ILE A 7 -19.35 -2.13 20.03
C ILE A 7 -19.77 -2.01 18.56
N ASN A 8 -19.23 -1.02 17.87
CA ASN A 8 -19.36 -0.91 16.42
C ASN A 8 -18.35 -1.83 15.74
N THR A 9 -18.83 -2.67 14.84
CA THR A 9 -17.99 -3.54 14.02
C THR A 9 -18.21 -3.23 12.55
N GLY A 10 -17.12 -3.18 11.79
CA GLY A 10 -17.16 -3.05 10.35
C GLY A 10 -16.06 -3.90 9.71
N VAL A 11 -16.32 -4.35 8.49
CA VAL A 11 -15.35 -5.05 7.67
C VAL A 11 -15.03 -4.18 6.47
N TYR A 12 -13.74 -3.85 6.30
CA TYR A 12 -13.23 -3.17 5.12
C TYR A 12 -12.22 -4.09 4.44
N ILE A 13 -12.47 -4.41 3.18
CA ILE A 13 -11.58 -5.21 2.36
C ILE A 13 -10.66 -4.25 1.60
N MET A 14 -9.34 -4.47 1.70
CA MET A 14 -8.34 -3.61 1.06
C MET A 14 -8.22 -3.96 -0.44
N PRO A 15 -7.88 -2.98 -1.30
CA PRO A 15 -7.63 -1.56 -0.99
C PRO A 15 -8.92 -0.71 -0.90
N GLY A 16 -10.08 -1.31 -1.12
CA GLY A 16 -11.42 -0.72 -0.97
C GLY A 16 -12.47 -1.64 -1.57
N ASN A 17 -13.64 -1.11 -1.94
CA ASN A 17 -14.65 -1.84 -2.72
C ASN A 17 -14.22 -2.15 -4.18
N SER A 18 -12.92 -2.09 -4.47
CA SER A 18 -12.36 -2.48 -5.77
C SER A 18 -12.11 -3.98 -5.79
N GLU A 19 -12.50 -4.64 -6.88
CA GLU A 19 -12.26 -6.07 -7.11
C GLU A 19 -10.76 -6.44 -7.26
N ASN A 20 -9.86 -5.46 -7.42
CA ASN A 20 -8.45 -5.69 -7.72
C ASN A 20 -7.51 -4.73 -7.00
N GLY A 21 -6.30 -5.21 -6.67
CA GLY A 21 -5.21 -4.45 -6.07
C GLY A 21 -4.81 -4.96 -4.69
N MET A 22 -3.67 -4.50 -4.18
CA MET A 22 -3.14 -4.87 -2.86
C MET A 22 -2.97 -3.65 -1.96
N LEU A 23 -2.81 -3.90 -0.66
CA LEU A 23 -2.46 -2.84 0.32
C LEU A 23 -1.18 -2.10 -0.11
N GLU A 24 -0.21 -2.82 -0.67
CA GLU A 24 1.03 -2.26 -1.20
C GLU A 24 0.76 -1.22 -2.30
N ASP A 25 -0.15 -1.50 -3.23
CA ASP A 25 -0.52 -0.58 -4.30
C ASP A 25 -1.18 0.67 -3.74
N LEU A 26 -2.07 0.52 -2.76
CA LEU A 26 -2.72 1.63 -2.06
C LEU A 26 -1.71 2.51 -1.32
N CYS A 27 -0.71 1.92 -0.67
CA CYS A 27 0.30 2.72 0.03
C CYS A 27 1.22 3.44 -0.95
N LEU A 28 1.68 2.78 -2.03
CA LEU A 28 2.53 3.42 -3.04
C LEU A 28 1.80 4.54 -3.79
N SER A 29 0.49 4.43 -3.98
CA SER A 29 -0.28 5.49 -4.65
C SER A 29 -0.36 6.78 -3.82
N THR A 30 -0.15 6.72 -2.51
CA THR A 30 -0.04 7.94 -1.67
C THR A 30 1.25 8.73 -1.92
N VAL A 31 2.23 8.14 -2.62
CA VAL A 31 3.57 8.70 -2.85
C VAL A 31 3.97 8.65 -4.32
N VAL A 32 3.00 8.78 -5.24
CA VAL A 32 3.24 8.76 -6.70
C VAL A 32 4.28 9.78 -7.16
N ASP A 33 4.38 10.92 -6.47
CA ASP A 33 5.32 11.99 -6.78
C ASP A 33 6.73 11.74 -6.24
N SER A 34 6.95 10.63 -5.52
CA SER A 34 8.27 10.30 -4.99
C SER A 34 9.23 9.91 -6.11
N PRO A 35 10.43 10.53 -6.21
CA PRO A 35 11.42 10.17 -7.22
C PRO A 35 11.94 8.74 -7.05
N VAL A 36 11.87 8.18 -5.83
CA VAL A 36 12.22 6.79 -5.56
C VAL A 36 11.30 5.85 -6.35
N LEU A 37 10.02 6.21 -6.52
CA LEU A 37 9.06 5.39 -7.25
C LEU A 37 9.39 5.30 -8.74
N THR A 38 9.98 6.34 -9.33
CA THR A 38 10.51 6.29 -10.69
C THR A 38 11.59 5.21 -10.83
N CYS A 39 12.56 5.17 -9.90
CA CYS A 39 13.61 4.15 -9.89
C CYS A 39 13.05 2.75 -9.66
N VAL A 40 12.05 2.61 -8.78
CA VAL A 40 11.36 1.33 -8.53
C VAL A 40 10.71 0.82 -9.81
N ASN A 41 9.98 1.67 -10.53
CA ASN A 41 9.31 1.28 -11.77
C ASN A 41 10.31 0.85 -12.84
N GLN A 42 11.43 1.59 -12.98
CA GLN A 42 12.51 1.21 -13.89
C GLN A 42 13.14 -0.15 -13.52
N TYR A 43 13.39 -0.39 -12.24
CA TYR A 43 13.92 -1.67 -11.76
C TYR A 43 12.97 -2.83 -12.08
N ILE A 44 11.68 -2.70 -11.77
CA ILE A 44 10.69 -3.74 -12.04
C ILE A 44 10.51 -3.99 -13.54
N SER A 45 10.51 -2.94 -14.36
CA SER A 45 10.50 -3.08 -15.83
C SER A 45 11.73 -3.84 -16.33
N CYS A 46 12.92 -3.49 -15.82
CA CYS A 46 14.16 -4.21 -16.14
C CYS A 46 14.07 -5.70 -15.77
N LEU A 47 13.54 -6.03 -14.59
CA LEU A 47 13.33 -7.43 -14.19
C LEU A 47 12.34 -8.14 -15.13
N ARG A 48 11.27 -7.46 -15.55
CA ARG A 48 10.25 -8.05 -16.44
C ARG A 48 10.81 -8.36 -17.83
N GLU A 49 11.73 -7.53 -18.32
CA GLU A 49 12.36 -7.70 -19.63
C GLU A 49 13.45 -8.77 -19.63
N ASN A 50 14.14 -8.97 -18.51
CA ASN A 50 15.36 -9.80 -18.45
C ASN A 50 15.20 -11.12 -17.71
N LEU A 51 14.15 -11.30 -16.89
CA LEU A 51 13.93 -12.55 -16.16
C LEU A 51 12.87 -13.41 -16.86
N GLU A 52 13.09 -14.73 -16.83
CA GLU A 52 12.06 -15.69 -17.17
C GLU A 52 10.88 -15.62 -16.18
N ASN A 53 9.68 -16.00 -16.62
CA ASN A 53 8.45 -15.94 -15.80
C ASN A 53 8.58 -16.67 -14.44
N ASN A 54 9.38 -17.74 -14.36
CA ASN A 54 9.59 -18.49 -13.12
C ASN A 54 10.54 -17.78 -12.13
N SER A 55 11.34 -16.83 -12.62
CA SER A 55 12.31 -16.06 -11.84
C SER A 55 11.80 -14.64 -11.53
N PHE A 56 10.82 -14.14 -12.28
CA PHE A 56 10.15 -12.87 -11.98
C PHE A 56 9.38 -12.94 -10.65
N PRO A 57 9.30 -11.84 -9.86
CA PRO A 57 8.55 -11.83 -8.62
C PRO A 57 7.08 -12.25 -8.84
N ARG A 58 6.65 -13.32 -8.16
CA ARG A 58 5.26 -13.82 -8.22
C ARG A 58 4.21 -12.77 -7.83
N ASN A 59 4.62 -11.79 -7.02
CA ASN A 59 3.78 -10.70 -6.57
C ASN A 59 4.51 -9.37 -6.77
N GLU A 60 4.13 -8.68 -7.83
CA GLU A 60 4.78 -7.43 -8.22
C GLU A 60 4.51 -6.28 -7.24
N ALA A 61 3.31 -6.18 -6.67
CA ALA A 61 2.98 -5.14 -5.69
C ALA A 61 3.90 -5.22 -4.47
N LYS A 62 4.14 -6.44 -3.96
CA LYS A 62 5.11 -6.71 -2.89
C LYS A 62 6.54 -6.38 -3.31
N ALA A 63 6.95 -6.76 -4.51
CA ALA A 63 8.29 -6.45 -5.02
C ALA A 63 8.50 -4.93 -5.10
N LYS A 64 7.56 -4.19 -5.70
CA LYS A 64 7.58 -2.72 -5.77
C LYS A 64 7.69 -2.09 -4.41
N MET A 65 6.88 -2.52 -3.45
CA MET A 65 6.93 -2.00 -2.08
C MET A 65 8.30 -2.21 -1.45
N HIS A 66 8.87 -3.42 -1.53
CA HIS A 66 10.18 -3.70 -0.96
C HIS A 66 11.30 -2.92 -1.66
N THR A 67 11.28 -2.80 -2.99
CA THR A 67 12.24 -1.96 -3.73
C THR A 67 12.11 -0.49 -3.33
N PHE A 68 10.89 0.01 -3.15
CA PHE A 68 10.64 1.38 -2.68
C PHE A 68 11.27 1.60 -1.30
N LEU A 69 11.02 0.70 -0.35
CA LEU A 69 11.59 0.78 1.00
C LEU A 69 13.12 0.66 1.00
N ALA A 70 13.70 -0.14 0.10
CA ALA A 70 15.14 -0.26 -0.07
C ALA A 70 15.78 1.01 -0.65
N GLY A 71 15.05 1.80 -1.44
CA GLY A 71 15.50 3.08 -2.00
C GLY A 71 15.42 4.27 -1.03
N MET A 72 14.82 4.10 0.15
CA MET A 72 14.71 5.16 1.15
C MET A 72 16.03 5.38 1.90
N CYS A 73 16.32 6.62 2.28
CA CYS A 73 17.55 6.99 3.00
C CYS A 73 17.77 6.18 4.30
N LYS A 74 16.70 5.86 5.03
CA LYS A 74 16.76 4.95 6.18
C LYS A 74 15.96 3.70 5.86
N PHE A 75 16.62 2.55 5.83
CA PHE A 75 15.95 1.30 5.56
C PHE A 75 14.91 0.97 6.64
N VAL A 76 13.77 0.44 6.20
CA VAL A 76 12.71 -0.13 7.03
C VAL A 76 12.27 -1.47 6.46
N PRO A 77 12.15 -2.53 7.29
CA PRO A 77 11.96 -3.88 6.78
C PRO A 77 10.50 -4.20 6.40
N SER A 78 9.53 -3.36 6.79
CA SER A 78 8.11 -3.64 6.54
C SER A 78 7.28 -2.37 6.33
N LEU A 79 6.19 -2.54 5.56
CA LEU A 79 5.21 -1.49 5.26
C LEU A 79 4.64 -0.87 6.54
N GLY A 80 4.25 -1.69 7.53
CA GLY A 80 3.68 -1.18 8.79
C GLY A 80 4.65 -0.33 9.60
N ILE A 81 5.96 -0.59 9.53
CA ILE A 81 6.98 0.25 10.15
C ILE A 81 7.18 1.53 9.33
N ALA A 82 7.21 1.43 8.00
CA ALA A 82 7.30 2.59 7.10
C ALA A 82 6.14 3.57 7.31
N ALA A 83 4.92 3.05 7.48
CA ALA A 83 3.72 3.79 7.87
C ALA A 83 3.92 4.61 9.15
N LYS A 84 4.45 4.00 10.22
CA LYS A 84 4.73 4.70 11.48
C LYS A 84 5.85 5.75 11.36
N LYS A 85 6.76 5.59 10.40
CA LYS A 85 7.85 6.54 10.13
C LYS A 85 7.47 7.62 9.11
N SER A 86 6.18 7.76 8.78
CA SER A 86 5.66 8.78 7.85
C SER A 86 6.25 8.68 6.43
N TYR A 87 6.51 7.46 5.95
CA TYR A 87 6.99 7.24 4.58
C TYR A 87 5.88 7.34 3.54
N PHE A 88 4.62 7.34 3.98
CA PHE A 88 3.44 7.45 3.16
C PHE A 88 2.69 8.74 3.50
N ASN A 89 2.04 9.34 2.51
CA ASN A 89 1.23 10.53 2.73
C ASN A 89 -0.18 10.13 3.20
N PHE A 90 -0.38 10.08 4.51
CA PHE A 90 -1.70 9.79 5.07
C PHE A 90 -2.74 10.88 4.86
N GLU A 91 -2.34 12.08 4.44
CA GLU A 91 -3.26 13.14 4.03
C GLU A 91 -3.73 13.02 2.58
N SER A 92 -3.21 12.06 1.81
CA SER A 92 -3.66 11.80 0.44
C SER A 92 -5.16 11.50 0.38
N ASP A 93 -5.81 12.07 -0.64
CA ASP A 93 -7.24 11.87 -0.91
C ASP A 93 -7.58 10.42 -1.25
N ILE A 94 -6.60 9.64 -1.70
CA ILE A 94 -6.76 8.21 -2.00
C ILE A 94 -7.21 7.43 -0.76
N LEU A 95 -6.89 7.94 0.43
CA LEU A 95 -7.27 7.32 1.71
C LEU A 95 -8.62 7.85 2.23
N ASN A 96 -9.33 8.70 1.50
CA ASN A 96 -10.58 9.29 1.99
C ASN A 96 -11.65 8.23 2.27
N ASP A 97 -11.76 7.19 1.44
CA ASP A 97 -12.73 6.11 1.62
C ASP A 97 -12.49 5.35 2.94
N ILE A 98 -11.24 4.94 3.19
CA ILE A 98 -10.89 4.25 4.45
C ILE A 98 -10.99 5.19 5.65
N LYS A 99 -10.60 6.47 5.53
CA LYS A 99 -10.78 7.48 6.59
C LYS A 99 -12.26 7.63 6.94
N GLN A 100 -13.12 7.69 5.93
CA GLN A 100 -14.57 7.81 6.10
C GLN A 100 -15.14 6.58 6.79
N PHE A 101 -14.77 5.38 6.34
CA PHE A 101 -15.15 4.12 6.96
C PHE A 101 -14.76 4.07 8.46
N LEU A 102 -13.52 4.43 8.80
CA LEU A 102 -13.06 4.46 10.19
C LEU A 102 -13.80 5.51 11.04
N LYS A 103 -14.12 6.67 10.47
CA LYS A 103 -14.96 7.69 11.13
C LYS A 103 -16.37 7.19 11.41
N GLU A 104 -16.96 6.40 10.53
CA GLU A 104 -18.29 5.83 10.73
C GLU A 104 -18.32 4.78 11.83
N LEU A 105 -17.23 4.03 12.04
CA LEU A 105 -17.11 3.07 13.14
C LEU A 105 -16.91 3.72 14.50
N THR A 106 -16.47 4.97 14.55
CA THR A 106 -16.21 5.72 15.79
C THR A 106 -17.37 6.62 16.21
N LYS A 107 -18.43 6.70 15.41
CA LYS A 107 -19.70 7.36 15.77
C LYS A 107 -20.51 6.50 16.74
#